data_AF-A0A833DK02-F1
#
_entry.id   AF-A0A833DK02-F1
#
_cell.length_a   1.000
_cell.length_b   1.000
_cell.length_c   1.000
_cell.angle_alpha   90.00
_cell.angle_beta   90.00
_cell.angle_gamma   90.00
#
_symmetry.space_group_name_H-M   'P 1'
#
loop_
_entity.id
_entity.type
_entity.pdbx_description
1 polymer ?
#
loop_
_entity_poly.entity_id
_entity_poly.type
_entity_poly.pdbx_seq_one_letter_code
_entity_poly.pdbx_strand_id
1 'polypeptide(L)'
;QKANELSKKFSISDKLSEVIIRESDIIFGGVSGFVITSSDNIMAPNAGIDKSNSQGKLILYPYDPYLVAEQIKRKFFLDHGIHVGIIIVDSRLMPARVGTIGVAIACSGIEPVLDRRATTDLDGNVLKVTFQATADNLASIANHKMGEGDETMPLAIIRNSDAKITDRKISPKEMAISHDECLYVRGLKN
;
A
#
# COMPACT_ATOMS: atom_id res chain seq x y z
N GLN A 1 -25.83 10.71 6.73
CA GLN A 1 -26.76 9.83 5.96
C GLN A 1 -26.03 8.64 5.34
N LYS A 2 -25.08 8.85 4.41
CA LYS A 2 -24.29 7.75 3.79
C LYS A 2 -23.58 6.83 4.80
N ALA A 3 -23.01 7.39 5.88
CA ALA A 3 -22.37 6.60 6.94
C ALA A 3 -23.33 5.64 7.64
N ASN A 4 -24.57 6.08 7.89
CA ASN A 4 -25.59 5.25 8.53
C ASN A 4 -26.05 4.11 7.60
N GLU A 5 -26.10 4.35 6.30
CA GLU A 5 -26.40 3.33 5.30
C GLU A 5 -25.29 2.28 5.23
N LEU A 6 -24.03 2.71 5.20
CA LEU A 6 -22.86 1.83 5.23
C LEU A 6 -22.84 0.97 6.50
N SER A 7 -23.04 1.63 7.65
CA SER A 7 -23.11 1.02 8.98
C SER A 7 -24.16 -0.09 9.03
N LYS A 8 -25.40 0.21 8.61
CA LYS A 8 -26.48 -0.78 8.60
C LYS A 8 -26.25 -1.90 7.60
N LYS A 9 -25.75 -1.59 6.40
CA LYS A 9 -25.58 -2.58 5.33
C LYS A 9 -24.47 -3.58 5.62
N PHE A 10 -23.38 -3.12 6.23
CA PHE A 10 -22.19 -3.93 6.46
C PHE A 10 -21.91 -4.17 7.95
N SER A 11 -22.82 -3.84 8.86
CA SER A 11 -22.64 -4.00 10.32
C SER A 11 -21.35 -3.38 10.86
N ILE A 12 -20.98 -2.20 10.33
CA ILE A 12 -19.80 -1.43 10.74
C ILE A 12 -20.24 -0.32 11.68
N SER A 13 -19.49 -0.02 12.75
CA SER A 13 -19.87 1.06 13.68
C SER A 13 -20.01 2.42 12.97
N ASP A 14 -20.95 3.26 13.42
CA ASP A 14 -21.24 4.57 12.80
C ASP A 14 -19.97 5.45 12.70
N LYS A 15 -19.18 5.49 13.78
CA LYS A 15 -17.92 6.24 13.82
C LYS A 15 -16.92 5.72 12.78
N LEU A 16 -16.75 4.40 12.64
CA LEU A 16 -15.85 3.87 11.61
C LEU A 16 -16.41 4.13 10.21
N SER A 17 -17.71 3.99 10.03
CA SER A 17 -18.37 4.21 8.73
C SER A 17 -18.22 5.65 8.24
N GLU A 18 -18.29 6.63 9.15
CA GLU A 18 -18.03 8.04 8.83
C GLU A 18 -16.60 8.24 8.33
N VAL A 19 -15.61 7.68 9.05
CA VAL A 19 -14.20 7.84 8.69
C VAL A 19 -13.88 7.10 7.39
N ILE A 20 -14.40 5.89 7.18
CA ILE A 20 -14.25 5.16 5.90
C ILE A 20 -14.71 6.03 4.73
N ILE A 21 -15.88 6.67 4.84
CA ILE A 21 -16.41 7.54 3.77
C ILE A 21 -15.53 8.77 3.56
N ARG A 22 -14.96 9.33 4.64
CA ARG A 22 -14.10 10.51 4.55
C ARG A 22 -12.75 10.19 3.91
N GLU A 23 -12.17 9.04 4.22
CA GLU A 23 -10.83 8.64 3.78
C GLU A 23 -10.83 7.79 2.50
N SER A 24 -11.99 7.56 1.87
CA SER A 24 -12.09 6.78 0.63
C SER A 24 -12.54 7.62 -0.55
N ASP A 25 -11.90 7.42 -1.70
CA ASP A 25 -12.36 7.93 -3.00
C ASP A 25 -13.60 7.15 -3.47
N ILE A 26 -13.57 5.82 -3.30
CA ILE A 26 -14.59 4.89 -3.79
C ILE A 26 -14.82 3.78 -2.76
N ILE A 27 -16.07 3.36 -2.61
CA ILE A 27 -16.46 2.15 -1.86
C ILE A 27 -17.07 1.16 -2.86
N PHE A 28 -16.42 0.01 -3.07
CA PHE A 28 -16.84 -0.99 -4.07
C PHE A 28 -17.94 -1.91 -3.56
N GLY A 29 -17.98 -2.16 -2.25
CA GLY A 29 -18.86 -3.14 -1.63
C GLY A 29 -18.15 -3.86 -0.50
N GLY A 30 -18.74 -4.92 0.04
CA GLY A 30 -18.17 -5.60 1.19
C GLY A 30 -19.02 -6.72 1.74
N VAL A 31 -18.62 -7.16 2.92
CA VAL A 31 -19.31 -8.14 3.76
C VAL A 31 -19.48 -7.55 5.16
N SER A 32 -20.16 -8.28 6.06
CA SER A 32 -20.31 -7.83 7.44
C SER A 32 -18.93 -7.57 8.08
N GLY A 33 -18.72 -6.36 8.61
CA GLY A 33 -17.50 -5.87 9.25
C GLY A 33 -16.44 -5.26 8.33
N PHE A 34 -16.53 -5.50 7.01
CA PHE A 34 -15.47 -5.11 6.06
C PHE A 34 -16.02 -4.61 4.74
N VAL A 35 -15.59 -3.42 4.32
CA VAL A 35 -15.82 -2.92 2.97
C VAL A 35 -14.51 -2.76 2.22
N ILE A 36 -14.51 -3.11 0.94
CA ILE A 36 -13.42 -2.82 0.03
C ILE A 36 -13.61 -1.41 -0.48
N THR A 37 -12.62 -0.57 -0.21
CA THR A 37 -12.59 0.82 -0.65
C THR A 37 -11.33 1.09 -1.46
N SER A 38 -11.24 2.30 -1.99
CA SER A 38 -9.99 2.84 -2.52
C SER A 38 -9.68 4.16 -1.82
N SER A 39 -8.40 4.36 -1.52
CA SER A 39 -7.85 5.63 -1.04
C SER A 39 -6.60 5.93 -1.87
N ASP A 40 -6.57 7.06 -2.57
CA ASP A 40 -5.55 7.43 -3.55
C ASP A 40 -5.29 6.35 -4.62
N ASN A 41 -6.37 5.76 -5.15
CA ASN A 41 -6.36 4.62 -6.08
C ASN A 41 -5.77 3.30 -5.53
N ILE A 42 -5.35 3.27 -4.27
CA ILE A 42 -4.92 2.03 -3.61
C ILE A 42 -6.15 1.38 -2.97
N MET A 43 -6.49 0.17 -3.43
CA MET A 43 -7.61 -0.59 -2.88
C MET A 43 -7.27 -1.13 -1.50
N ALA A 44 -8.11 -0.90 -0.49
CA ALA A 44 -7.90 -1.30 0.89
C ALA A 44 -9.21 -1.74 1.57
N PRO A 45 -9.17 -2.71 2.51
CA PRO A 45 -10.26 -2.87 3.45
C PRO A 45 -10.42 -1.62 4.32
N ASN A 46 -11.64 -1.10 4.45
CA ASN A 46 -12.00 0.00 5.34
C ASN A 46 -11.07 1.23 5.21
N ALA A 47 -10.68 1.61 3.98
CA ALA A 47 -9.77 2.73 3.69
C ALA A 47 -8.35 2.59 4.28
N GLY A 48 -7.95 1.37 4.67
CA GLY A 48 -6.69 1.15 5.38
C GLY A 48 -6.71 1.61 6.83
N ILE A 49 -7.91 1.87 7.38
CA ILE A 49 -8.07 2.30 8.77
C ILE A 49 -7.86 1.11 9.68
N ASP A 50 -6.87 1.22 10.55
CA ASP A 50 -6.61 0.21 11.58
C ASP A 50 -7.21 0.63 12.95
N LYS A 51 -7.62 -0.39 13.70
CA LYS A 51 -8.09 -0.34 15.07
C LYS A 51 -7.20 -1.14 16.02
N SER A 52 -6.38 -2.04 15.50
CA SER A 52 -5.42 -2.81 16.27
C SER A 52 -4.39 -1.89 16.90
N ASN A 53 -3.80 -2.28 18.03
CA ASN A 53 -2.67 -1.59 18.67
C ASN A 53 -2.86 -0.07 18.90
N SER A 54 -4.11 0.42 18.95
CA SER A 54 -4.46 1.85 18.87
C SER A 54 -4.98 2.47 20.16
N GLN A 55 -5.08 1.67 21.24
CA GLN A 55 -5.70 2.06 22.51
C GLN A 55 -7.12 2.65 22.32
N GLY A 56 -7.91 2.07 21.40
CA GLY A 56 -9.28 2.48 21.11
C GLY A 56 -9.42 3.69 20.17
N LYS A 57 -8.32 4.13 19.56
CA LYS A 57 -8.32 5.17 18.50
C LYS A 57 -8.42 4.52 17.12
N LEU A 58 -8.66 5.35 16.11
CA LEU A 58 -8.54 4.93 14.71
C LEU A 58 -7.20 5.43 14.20
N ILE A 59 -6.45 4.54 13.55
CA ILE A 59 -5.19 4.86 12.89
C ILE A 59 -5.52 5.03 11.41
N LEU A 60 -5.23 6.22 10.88
CA LEU A 60 -5.41 6.56 9.47
C LEU A 60 -4.05 6.54 8.80
N TYR A 61 -4.04 6.49 7.47
CA TYR A 61 -2.80 6.76 6.76
C TYR A 61 -2.26 8.16 7.03
N PRO A 62 -0.94 8.32 6.94
CA PRO A 62 -0.33 9.64 7.02
C PRO A 62 -0.91 10.55 5.94
N TYR A 63 -1.11 11.82 6.28
CA TYR A 63 -1.42 12.84 5.28
C TYR A 63 -0.21 13.01 4.35
N ASP A 64 -0.42 12.84 3.04
CA ASP A 64 0.62 12.82 2.00
C ASP A 64 1.78 11.85 2.35
N PRO A 65 1.55 10.52 2.25
CA PRO A 65 2.54 9.53 2.69
C PRO A 65 3.83 9.58 1.85
N TYR A 66 3.77 10.06 0.61
CA TYR A 66 4.95 10.27 -0.24
C TYR A 66 5.81 11.43 0.27
N LEU A 67 5.19 12.53 0.70
CA LEU A 67 5.92 13.61 1.37
C LEU A 67 6.56 13.15 2.67
N VAL A 68 5.86 12.34 3.47
CA VAL A 68 6.42 11.76 4.70
C VAL A 68 7.65 10.91 4.40
N ALA A 69 7.57 10.00 3.41
CA ALA A 69 8.71 9.18 2.98
C ALA A 69 9.90 10.03 2.51
N GLU A 70 9.64 11.07 1.72
CA GLU A 70 10.66 12.02 1.26
C GLU A 70 11.34 12.77 2.41
N GLN A 71 10.58 13.22 3.41
CA GLN A 71 11.12 13.91 4.57
C GLN A 71 12.00 12.99 5.43
N ILE A 72 11.60 11.72 5.62
CA ILE A 72 12.42 10.73 6.33
C ILE A 72 13.73 10.48 5.56
N LYS A 73 13.66 10.26 4.25
CA LYS A 73 14.84 10.10 3.39
C LYS A 73 15.81 11.28 3.54
N ARG A 74 15.28 12.51 3.48
CA ARG A 74 16.09 13.73 3.62
C ARG A 74 16.76 13.84 4.98
N LYS A 75 16.08 13.46 6.06
CA LYS A 75 16.69 13.44 7.40
C LYS A 75 17.87 12.47 7.47
N PHE A 76 17.75 11.26 6.92
CA PHE A 76 18.89 10.33 6.84
C PHE A 76 20.09 10.94 6.10
N PHE A 77 19.84 11.63 4.99
CA PHE A 77 20.90 12.30 4.25
C PHE A 77 21.52 13.47 5.03
N LEU A 78 20.71 14.35 5.63
CA LEU A 78 21.20 15.53 6.36
C LEU A 78 21.94 15.15 7.64
N ASP A 79 21.44 14.17 8.38
CA ASP A 79 21.98 13.81 9.70
C ASP A 79 23.17 12.84 9.58
N HIS A 80 23.21 12.01 8.53
CA HIS A 80 24.19 10.92 8.40
C HIS A 80 24.95 10.88 7.06
N GLY A 81 24.57 11.68 6.07
CA GLY A 81 25.18 11.65 4.73
C GLY A 81 24.87 10.37 3.93
N ILE A 82 23.84 9.62 4.31
CA ILE A 82 23.51 8.32 3.69
C ILE A 82 22.30 8.46 2.77
N HIS A 83 22.44 7.98 1.53
CA HIS A 83 21.31 7.81 0.61
C HIS A 83 20.60 6.49 0.92
N VAL A 84 19.31 6.57 1.22
CA VAL A 84 18.47 5.41 1.57
C VAL A 84 17.17 5.43 0.78
N GLY A 85 16.67 4.24 0.47
CA GLY A 85 15.27 4.05 0.07
C GLY A 85 14.39 3.97 1.32
N ILE A 86 13.27 4.69 1.32
CA ILE A 86 12.24 4.64 2.35
C ILE A 86 10.98 4.05 1.73
N ILE A 87 10.41 3.02 2.37
CA ILE A 87 9.13 2.42 2.00
C ILE A 87 8.25 2.47 3.25
N ILE A 88 7.06 3.06 3.12
CA ILE A 88 6.02 2.99 4.14
C ILE A 88 5.13 1.81 3.78
N VAL A 89 4.92 0.90 4.73
CA VAL A 89 4.30 -0.40 4.51
C VAL A 89 3.02 -0.51 5.34
N ASP A 90 2.01 -1.15 4.77
CA ASP A 90 0.80 -1.57 5.46
C ASP A 90 0.42 -2.99 5.06
N SER A 91 -0.22 -3.76 5.95
CA SER A 91 -0.56 -5.15 5.68
C SER A 91 -1.94 -5.28 5.04
N ARG A 92 -2.07 -6.15 4.02
CA ARG A 92 -3.26 -6.26 3.18
C ARG A 92 -3.63 -7.70 2.88
N LEU A 93 -4.94 -7.92 2.72
CA LEU A 93 -5.49 -9.18 2.21
C LEU A 93 -5.32 -9.25 0.69
N MET A 94 -5.00 -10.44 0.19
CA MET A 94 -4.92 -10.72 -1.25
C MET A 94 -6.13 -11.53 -1.72
N PRO A 95 -6.69 -11.22 -2.91
CA PRO A 95 -7.81 -11.97 -3.47
C PRO A 95 -7.55 -13.48 -3.50
N ALA A 96 -8.49 -14.26 -2.98
CA ALA A 96 -8.46 -15.72 -2.94
C ALA A 96 -7.25 -16.36 -2.21
N ARG A 97 -6.60 -15.64 -1.29
CA ARG A 97 -5.52 -16.17 -0.44
C ARG A 97 -5.89 -16.07 1.04
N VAL A 98 -5.42 -17.03 1.83
CA VAL A 98 -5.50 -16.98 3.29
C VAL A 98 -4.26 -16.26 3.81
N GLY A 99 -4.46 -15.20 4.60
CA GLY A 99 -3.39 -14.41 5.23
C GLY A 99 -3.21 -13.00 4.65
N THR A 100 -2.36 -12.21 5.31
CA THR A 100 -1.97 -10.86 4.92
C THR A 100 -0.56 -10.83 4.35
N ILE A 101 -0.26 -9.82 3.53
CA ILE A 101 1.10 -9.47 3.10
C ILE A 101 1.33 -7.97 3.24
N GLY A 102 2.59 -7.55 3.28
CA GLY A 102 2.94 -6.12 3.22
C GLY A 102 2.78 -5.56 1.81
N VAL A 103 2.20 -4.37 1.72
CA VAL A 103 2.08 -3.57 0.50
C VAL A 103 2.66 -2.18 0.78
N ALA A 104 3.38 -1.61 -0.18
CA ALA A 104 3.93 -0.28 -0.06
C ALA A 104 2.83 0.77 -0.29
N ILE A 105 2.55 1.59 0.73
CA ILE A 105 1.59 2.70 0.60
C ILE A 105 2.26 3.95 0.00
N ALA A 106 3.57 4.08 0.22
CA ALA A 106 4.40 5.12 -0.38
C ALA A 106 5.88 4.73 -0.34
N CYS A 107 6.69 5.35 -1.20
CA CYS A 107 8.13 5.24 -1.12
C CYS A 107 8.86 6.50 -1.62
N SER A 108 10.11 6.66 -1.21
CA SER A 108 11.05 7.64 -1.75
C SER A 108 12.48 7.08 -1.76
N GLY A 109 13.34 7.57 -2.64
CA GLY A 109 14.76 7.14 -2.67
C GLY A 109 14.98 5.82 -3.41
N ILE A 110 13.93 5.21 -3.94
CA ILE A 110 13.95 3.89 -4.60
C ILE A 110 13.03 3.91 -5.81
N GLU A 111 13.44 3.24 -6.89
CA GLU A 111 12.58 3.00 -8.05
C GLU A 111 11.50 1.97 -7.67
N PRO A 112 10.21 2.38 -7.59
CA PRO A 112 9.16 1.53 -7.03
C PRO A 112 8.82 0.34 -7.93
N VAL A 113 8.91 0.55 -9.24
CA VAL A 113 8.57 -0.42 -10.26
C VAL A 113 9.72 -0.49 -11.26
N LEU A 114 10.15 -1.71 -11.55
CA LEU A 114 11.13 -1.97 -12.60
C LEU A 114 10.42 -2.45 -13.85
N ASP A 115 10.49 -1.64 -14.91
CA ASP A 115 9.99 -2.01 -16.23
C ASP A 115 10.93 -3.06 -16.86
N ARG A 116 10.43 -4.30 -16.98
CA ARG A 116 11.14 -5.41 -17.63
C ARG A 116 10.66 -5.62 -19.07
N ARG A 117 9.76 -4.78 -19.58
CA ARG A 117 9.33 -4.88 -20.98
C ARG A 117 10.53 -4.65 -21.89
N ALA A 118 10.49 -5.23 -23.08
CA ALA A 118 11.60 -5.22 -24.04
C ALA A 118 12.87 -5.99 -23.61
N THR A 119 12.95 -6.55 -22.40
CA THR A 119 13.99 -7.53 -22.06
C THR A 119 13.57 -8.92 -22.52
N THR A 120 14.53 -9.84 -22.66
CA THR A 120 14.28 -11.22 -23.08
C THR A 120 14.18 -12.17 -21.88
N ASP A 121 13.30 -13.16 -21.96
CA ASP A 121 13.31 -14.31 -21.06
C ASP A 121 14.43 -15.31 -21.42
N LEU A 122 14.46 -16.45 -20.72
CA LEU A 122 15.45 -17.51 -20.93
C LEU A 122 15.33 -18.19 -22.31
N ASP A 123 14.16 -18.11 -22.93
CA ASP A 123 13.88 -18.68 -24.25
C ASP A 123 14.04 -17.65 -25.38
N GLY A 124 14.49 -16.43 -25.06
CA GLY A 124 14.71 -15.34 -26.01
C GLY A 124 13.44 -14.57 -26.37
N ASN A 125 12.30 -14.83 -25.73
CA ASN A 125 11.07 -14.08 -25.99
C ASN A 125 11.12 -12.71 -25.32
N VAL A 126 10.64 -11.69 -26.03
CA VAL A 126 10.53 -10.34 -25.49
C VAL A 126 9.38 -10.27 -24.48
N LEU A 127 9.66 -9.82 -23.27
CA LEU A 127 8.67 -9.54 -22.24
C LEU A 127 7.80 -8.35 -22.67
N LYS A 128 6.48 -8.53 -22.69
CA LYS A 128 5.52 -7.53 -23.19
C LYS A 128 4.80 -6.74 -22.10
N VAL A 129 4.58 -7.34 -20.94
CA VAL A 129 3.71 -6.81 -19.88
C VAL A 129 4.34 -6.80 -18.49
N THR A 130 5.63 -7.11 -18.41
CA THR A 130 6.29 -7.39 -17.13
C THR A 130 6.77 -6.10 -16.48
N PHE A 131 6.02 -5.64 -15.48
CA PHE A 131 6.48 -4.69 -14.48
C PHE A 131 6.73 -5.43 -13.18
N GLN A 132 7.93 -5.28 -12.61
CA GLN A 132 8.25 -5.84 -11.31
C GLN A 132 7.97 -4.77 -10.24
N ALA A 133 6.99 -5.03 -9.37
CA ALA A 133 6.64 -4.15 -8.24
C ALA A 133 7.68 -4.24 -7.12
N THR A 134 8.86 -3.65 -7.36
CA THR A 134 10.02 -3.70 -6.46
C THR A 134 9.68 -3.24 -5.05
N ALA A 135 8.99 -2.10 -4.90
CA ALA A 135 8.60 -1.57 -3.58
C ALA A 135 7.69 -2.55 -2.82
N ASP A 136 6.66 -3.11 -3.47
CA ASP A 136 5.74 -4.06 -2.84
C ASP A 136 6.41 -5.39 -2.48
N ASN A 137 7.29 -5.91 -3.34
CA ASN A 137 8.04 -7.12 -3.03
C ASN A 137 8.91 -6.94 -1.78
N LEU A 138 9.58 -5.79 -1.65
CA LEU A 138 10.38 -5.47 -0.47
C LEU A 138 9.50 -5.20 0.76
N ALA A 139 8.36 -4.53 0.58
CA ALA A 139 7.37 -4.32 1.63
C ALA A 139 6.86 -5.65 2.21
N SER A 140 6.59 -6.64 1.36
CA SER A 140 6.14 -7.96 1.80
C SER A 140 7.19 -8.67 2.65
N ILE A 141 8.48 -8.57 2.29
CA ILE A 141 9.59 -9.15 3.08
C ILE A 141 9.72 -8.41 4.42
N ALA A 142 9.66 -7.08 4.40
CA ALA A 142 9.73 -6.26 5.60
C ALA A 142 8.57 -6.60 6.56
N ASN A 143 7.34 -6.64 6.06
CA ASN A 143 6.14 -6.94 6.85
C ASN A 143 6.21 -8.32 7.50
N HIS A 144 6.64 -9.35 6.75
CA HIS A 144 6.85 -10.68 7.32
C HIS A 144 7.82 -10.66 8.49
N LYS A 145 8.87 -9.82 8.42
CA LYS A 145 9.82 -9.69 9.51
C LYS A 145 9.25 -8.88 10.68
N MET A 146 8.60 -7.76 10.40
CA MET A 146 8.01 -6.82 11.38
C MET A 146 6.95 -7.48 12.25
N GLY A 147 6.22 -8.46 11.72
CA GLY A 147 5.09 -9.09 12.40
C GLY A 147 3.80 -8.29 12.22
N GLU A 148 2.71 -8.82 12.77
CA GLU A 148 1.34 -8.27 12.62
C GLU A 148 0.65 -8.05 13.98
N GLY A 149 1.31 -8.39 15.08
CA GLY A 149 0.74 -8.43 16.43
C GLY A 149 1.46 -7.49 17.39
N ASP A 150 1.98 -8.07 18.47
CA ASP A 150 2.61 -7.38 19.60
C ASP A 150 4.14 -7.40 19.54
N GLU A 151 4.72 -7.74 18.39
CA GLU A 151 6.18 -7.83 18.24
C GLU A 151 6.87 -6.48 18.43
N THR A 152 6.14 -5.37 18.32
CA THR A 152 6.62 -3.99 18.51
C THR A 152 7.85 -3.65 17.65
N MET A 153 7.93 -4.23 16.44
CA MET A 153 9.02 -3.98 15.49
C MET A 153 8.51 -3.19 14.27
N PRO A 154 8.31 -1.87 14.38
CA PRO A 154 7.70 -1.06 13.32
C PRO A 154 8.65 -0.70 12.17
N LEU A 155 9.90 -1.17 12.21
CA LEU A 155 10.95 -0.83 11.26
C LEU A 155 11.76 -2.08 10.89
N ALA A 156 12.04 -2.23 9.60
CA ALA A 156 12.95 -3.23 9.07
C ALA A 156 13.97 -2.58 8.13
N ILE A 157 15.21 -3.10 8.15
CA ILE A 157 16.27 -2.66 7.24
C ILE A 157 16.54 -3.77 6.24
N ILE A 158 16.34 -3.48 4.96
CA ILE A 158 16.71 -4.38 3.88
C ILE A 158 18.04 -3.92 3.30
N ARG A 159 19.00 -4.83 3.21
CA ARG A 159 20.32 -4.60 2.60
C ARG A 159 20.51 -5.58 1.45
N ASN A 160 21.35 -5.20 0.47
CA ASN A 160 21.69 -6.03 -0.68
C ASN A 160 20.44 -6.52 -1.46
N SER A 161 19.46 -5.64 -1.65
CA SER A 161 18.23 -5.93 -2.39
C SER A 161 18.36 -5.78 -3.91
N ASP A 162 19.49 -5.24 -4.39
CA ASP A 162 19.73 -4.82 -5.77
C ASP A 162 18.69 -3.81 -6.32
N ALA A 163 17.88 -3.23 -5.44
CA ALA A 163 16.91 -2.22 -5.83
C ALA A 163 17.62 -0.93 -6.25
N LYS A 164 17.18 -0.36 -7.37
CA LYS A 164 17.75 0.87 -7.89
C LYS A 164 17.36 2.06 -7.01
N ILE A 165 18.36 2.71 -6.42
CA ILE A 165 18.20 3.96 -5.69
C ILE A 165 18.02 5.12 -6.69
N THR A 166 17.21 6.11 -6.30
CA THR A 166 16.88 7.25 -7.16
C THR A 166 16.61 8.49 -6.33
N ASP A 167 17.04 9.66 -6.80
CA ASP A 167 16.77 10.93 -6.14
C ASP A 167 15.54 11.65 -6.71
N ARG A 168 14.93 11.11 -7.78
CA ARG A 168 13.75 11.71 -8.40
C ARG A 168 12.56 11.64 -7.46
N LYS A 169 11.63 12.58 -7.61
CA LYS A 169 10.33 12.52 -6.94
C LYS A 169 9.52 11.37 -7.54
N ILE A 170 9.05 10.46 -6.69
CA ILE A 170 8.15 9.38 -7.06
C ILE A 170 6.71 9.90 -7.07
N SER A 171 5.97 9.62 -8.13
CA SER A 171 4.55 9.93 -8.22
C SER A 171 3.71 8.74 -7.71
N PRO A 172 2.62 8.98 -6.96
CA PRO A 172 1.69 7.91 -6.56
C PRO A 172 1.15 7.09 -7.74
N LYS A 173 1.03 7.70 -8.92
CA LYS A 173 0.56 7.06 -10.16
C LYS A 173 1.51 6.00 -10.72
N GLU A 174 2.73 5.89 -10.18
CA GLU A 174 3.69 4.88 -10.60
C GLU A 174 3.49 3.54 -9.88
N MET A 175 2.83 3.57 -8.72
CA MET A 175 2.51 2.38 -7.92
C MET A 175 1.02 2.05 -7.92
N ALA A 176 0.16 3.03 -8.20
CA ALA A 176 -1.27 2.84 -8.29
C ALA A 176 -1.75 2.92 -9.74
N ILE A 177 -2.69 2.05 -10.10
CA ILE A 177 -3.41 2.07 -11.37
C ILE A 177 -4.84 2.56 -11.14
N SER A 178 -5.45 3.16 -12.16
CA SER A 178 -6.84 3.61 -12.06
C SER A 178 -7.79 2.42 -11.89
N HIS A 179 -8.96 2.66 -11.28
CA HIS A 179 -9.95 1.59 -11.05
C HIS A 179 -10.49 0.97 -12.32
N ASP A 180 -10.47 1.69 -13.44
CA ASP A 180 -10.95 1.20 -14.74
C ASP A 180 -9.90 0.36 -15.47
N GLU A 181 -8.62 0.52 -15.12
CA GLU A 181 -7.51 -0.32 -15.59
C GLU A 181 -7.21 -1.49 -14.65
N CYS A 182 -7.68 -1.42 -13.39
CA CYS A 182 -7.51 -2.48 -12.41
C CYS A 182 -8.26 -3.75 -12.83
N LEU A 183 -7.51 -4.82 -13.08
CA LEU A 183 -8.03 -6.13 -13.47
C LEU A 183 -9.10 -6.64 -12.50
N TYR A 184 -8.88 -6.50 -11.19
CA TYR A 184 -9.82 -6.99 -10.18
C TYR A 184 -11.12 -6.20 -10.19
N VAL A 185 -11.03 -4.88 -10.27
CA VAL A 185 -12.23 -4.03 -10.30
C VAL A 185 -12.99 -4.27 -11.60
N ARG A 186 -12.31 -4.21 -12.75
CA ARG A 186 -12.95 -4.37 -14.07
C ARG A 186 -13.48 -5.78 -14.29
N GLY A 187 -12.76 -6.81 -13.87
CA GLY A 187 -13.18 -8.21 -14.04
C GLY A 187 -14.34 -8.63 -13.13
N LEU A 188 -14.60 -7.88 -12.05
CA LEU A 188 -15.70 -8.12 -11.11
C LEU A 188 -16.84 -7.10 -11.24
N LYS A 189 -16.65 -6.04 -12.02
CA LYS A 189 -17.73 -5.15 -12.46
C LYS A 189 -18.57 -5.93 -13.49
N ASN A 190 -19.79 -6.31 -13.09
CA ASN A 190 -20.79 -6.91 -13.98
C ASN A 190 -21.10 -6.02 -15.18
#